data_AF-A0A6P8QU68-F1
#
_entry.id   AF-A0A6P8QU68-F1
#
_cell.length_a   1.000
_cell.length_b   1.000
_cell.length_c   1.000
_cell.angle_alpha   90.00
_cell.angle_beta   90.00
_cell.angle_gamma   90.00
#
_symmetry.space_group_name_H-M   'P 1'
#
loop_
_entity.id
_entity.type
_entity.pdbx_description
1 polymer ?
#
loop_
_entity_poly.entity_id
_entity_poly.type
_entity_poly.pdbx_seq_one_letter_code
_entity_poly.pdbx_strand_id
1 'polypeptide(L)'
;MNSQVLVGYSSSSSEDETNTAEVLGRYEKVQGKNSSGREIGKAKALHDVPQPRSQVCLPVPDSVLNMFQDSKEEHHCDDSARHGGRMRNFPHERGNWATYVYMPYETSEEFFDLLDLLLTHTRTYGLSLVRMEEFHISLSQTVVLRHHWINPFVQSLRDRLLSVHRFFCVVDEVKVYTNQEKTRTFLGLAVSSGHMQILQLISEVDRVLEEFNLQTFYKNPSFHISLAWCIGDLSDKLNGRCLQDLQEMVNRFEDASVLLRCPMQQICCKAGNKIYSFPLR
;
A
#
# COMPACT_ATOMS: atom_id res chain seq x y z
N MET A 1 2.70 -11.10 23.24
CA MET A 1 2.87 -9.68 22.87
C MET A 1 2.93 -9.62 21.35
N ASN A 2 1.79 -9.35 20.70
CA ASN A 2 1.72 -9.29 19.24
C ASN A 2 2.08 -7.87 18.78
N SER A 3 3.33 -7.66 18.37
CA SER A 3 3.70 -6.48 17.60
C SER A 3 3.13 -6.63 16.19
N GLN A 4 2.08 -5.87 15.87
CA GLN A 4 1.63 -5.72 14.49
C GLN A 4 2.71 -4.95 13.73
N VAL A 5 3.38 -5.65 12.82
CA VAL A 5 4.40 -5.08 11.93
C VAL A 5 3.66 -4.22 10.91
N LEU A 6 3.78 -2.90 11.02
CA LEU A 6 3.52 -2.02 9.89
C LEU A 6 4.50 -2.39 8.78
N VAL A 7 4.09 -2.35 7.51
CA VAL A 7 4.97 -2.61 6.36
C VAL A 7 5.36 -1.27 5.75
N GLY A 8 6.63 -1.12 5.38
CA GLY A 8 7.17 0.14 4.84
C GLY A 8 6.86 0.23 3.35
N TYR A 9 6.34 1.37 2.91
CA TYR A 9 6.03 1.63 1.50
C TYR A 9 7.22 2.34 0.86
N SER A 10 7.89 1.70 -0.09
CA SER A 10 8.99 2.32 -0.86
C SER A 10 8.64 2.62 -2.31
N SER A 11 7.38 2.46 -2.70
CA SER A 11 6.98 2.63 -4.08
C SER A 11 6.58 4.09 -4.35
N SER A 12 7.53 4.85 -4.90
CA SER A 12 7.35 6.23 -5.32
C SER A 12 7.11 6.34 -6.82
N SER A 13 6.12 7.15 -7.21
CA SER A 13 5.89 7.57 -8.59
C SER A 13 6.61 8.90 -8.82
N SER A 14 7.35 9.03 -9.93
CA SER A 14 7.83 10.33 -10.41
C SER A 14 6.64 11.17 -10.89
N GLU A 15 6.48 12.39 -10.36
CA GLU A 15 5.40 13.32 -10.69
C GLU A 15 5.61 14.02 -12.04
N ASP A 16 4.53 14.20 -12.80
CA ASP A 16 4.43 15.16 -13.93
C ASP A 16 3.20 16.07 -13.71
N GLU A 17 3.47 17.37 -13.69
CA GLU A 17 2.52 18.49 -13.61
C GLU A 17 1.75 18.65 -14.94
N THR A 18 0.43 18.53 -14.94
CA THR A 18 -0.40 19.13 -16.01
C THR A 18 -1.71 19.73 -15.48
N ASN A 19 -1.79 21.05 -15.67
CA ASN A 19 -2.96 21.92 -15.52
C ASN A 19 -4.15 21.47 -16.37
N THR A 20 -5.35 21.37 -15.80
CA THR A 20 -6.59 21.60 -16.57
C THR A 20 -7.67 22.25 -15.69
N ALA A 21 -8.24 23.32 -16.22
CA ALA A 21 -9.32 24.12 -15.64
C ALA A 21 -10.69 23.69 -16.20
N GLU A 22 -11.70 23.85 -15.34
CA GLU A 22 -13.14 24.06 -15.58
C GLU A 22 -13.96 23.04 -16.40
N VAL A 23 -15.13 22.66 -15.86
CA VAL A 23 -16.47 23.05 -16.37
C VAL A 23 -17.59 22.17 -15.73
N LEU A 24 -18.56 22.84 -15.09
CA LEU A 24 -20.03 22.64 -14.99
C LEU A 24 -20.61 21.20 -15.00
N GLY A 25 -21.63 20.79 -14.23
CA GLY A 25 -22.66 21.49 -13.46
C GLY A 25 -23.96 20.66 -13.49
N ARG A 26 -24.71 20.68 -12.38
CA ARG A 26 -26.18 20.48 -12.21
C ARG A 26 -26.87 19.25 -12.83
N TYR A 27 -27.39 18.38 -11.96
CA TYR A 27 -28.57 17.53 -12.23
C TYR A 27 -29.81 18.08 -11.52
N GLU A 28 -30.88 18.21 -12.29
CA GLU A 28 -32.17 18.81 -11.94
C GLU A 28 -33.08 17.85 -11.13
N LYS A 29 -33.85 18.44 -10.21
CA LYS A 29 -35.03 17.84 -9.57
C LYS A 29 -36.26 18.13 -10.44
N VAL A 30 -36.98 17.09 -10.84
CA VAL A 30 -38.31 17.17 -11.45
C VAL A 30 -39.37 17.04 -10.36
N GLN A 31 -40.27 18.01 -10.23
CA GLN A 31 -41.59 17.83 -9.60
C GLN A 31 -42.64 18.81 -10.15
N GLY A 32 -43.64 18.23 -10.83
CA GLY A 32 -45.08 18.42 -10.58
C GLY A 32 -45.70 19.83 -10.57
N LYS A 33 -46.47 20.13 -11.62
CA LYS A 33 -47.49 21.19 -11.68
C LYS A 33 -48.73 20.86 -10.82
N ASN A 34 -49.29 21.82 -10.08
CA ASN A 34 -50.60 22.47 -10.36
C ASN A 34 -51.22 23.23 -9.14
N SER A 35 -51.48 24.52 -9.39
CA SER A 35 -52.68 25.35 -9.10
C SER A 35 -53.28 25.54 -7.68
N SER A 36 -53.27 26.83 -7.28
CA SER A 36 -54.38 27.71 -6.82
C SER A 36 -55.01 27.58 -5.42
N GLY A 37 -55.07 28.71 -4.69
CA GLY A 37 -56.16 29.00 -3.74
C GLY A 37 -55.85 29.82 -2.46
N ARG A 38 -55.92 31.16 -2.57
CA ARG A 38 -56.38 32.21 -1.62
C ARG A 38 -56.40 32.06 -0.06
N GLU A 39 -55.79 33.09 0.53
CA GLU A 39 -55.86 33.78 1.85
C GLU A 39 -57.00 33.61 2.91
N ILE A 40 -56.51 33.61 4.17
CA ILE A 40 -56.92 34.31 5.42
C ILE A 40 -58.22 33.93 6.17
N GLY A 41 -58.07 33.54 7.46
CA GLY A 41 -59.10 33.68 8.51
C GLY A 41 -58.89 32.81 9.76
N LYS A 42 -58.84 33.42 10.96
CA LYS A 42 -58.58 32.82 12.29
C LYS A 42 -59.81 32.09 12.88
N ALA A 43 -59.63 30.97 13.61
CA ALA A 43 -60.11 30.73 15.00
C ALA A 43 -60.13 29.23 15.44
N LYS A 44 -59.55 29.00 16.62
CA LYS A 44 -59.85 28.04 17.74
C LYS A 44 -60.58 26.69 17.51
N ALA A 45 -59.84 25.64 17.93
CA ALA A 45 -60.16 24.61 18.93
C ALA A 45 -61.12 23.41 18.64
N LEU A 46 -60.56 22.22 18.95
CA LEU A 46 -61.12 20.98 19.50
C LEU A 46 -61.82 19.95 18.59
N HIS A 47 -61.37 18.69 18.76
CA HIS A 47 -61.96 17.39 18.34
C HIS A 47 -61.97 17.10 16.83
N ASP A 48 -61.66 15.91 16.30
CA ASP A 48 -61.32 14.57 16.77
C ASP A 48 -60.73 13.84 15.54
N VAL A 49 -59.59 13.14 15.62
CA VAL A 49 -59.02 12.38 14.47
C VAL A 49 -58.87 10.90 14.86
N PRO A 50 -59.33 9.94 14.04
CA PRO A 50 -59.34 8.52 14.41
C PRO A 50 -57.93 7.90 14.39
N GLN A 51 -57.65 7.05 15.38
CA GLN A 51 -56.38 6.31 15.53
C GLN A 51 -56.09 5.33 14.38
N PRO A 52 -54.84 5.21 13.89
CA PRO A 52 -54.39 4.04 13.13
C PRO A 52 -53.97 2.91 14.07
N ARG A 53 -54.40 1.68 13.72
CA ARG A 53 -54.08 0.41 14.41
C ARG A 53 -52.59 0.28 14.67
N SER A 54 -52.23 0.10 15.93
CA SER A 54 -50.87 -0.24 16.37
C SER A 54 -50.43 -1.56 15.73
N GLN A 55 -49.47 -1.50 14.81
CA GLN A 55 -48.64 -2.66 14.50
C GLN A 55 -47.91 -3.04 15.79
N VAL A 56 -48.27 -4.20 16.35
CA VAL A 56 -47.55 -4.78 17.48
C VAL A 56 -46.19 -5.23 16.96
N CYS A 57 -45.22 -4.33 16.99
CA CYS A 57 -43.82 -4.69 16.84
C CYS A 57 -43.39 -5.35 18.15
N LEU A 58 -42.89 -6.58 18.07
CA LEU A 58 -42.34 -7.25 19.25
C LEU A 58 -41.11 -6.45 19.71
N PRO A 59 -40.98 -6.17 21.01
CA PRO A 59 -39.80 -5.48 21.52
C PRO A 59 -38.57 -6.34 21.21
N VAL A 60 -37.55 -5.70 20.67
CA VAL A 60 -36.26 -6.35 20.39
C VAL A 60 -35.74 -6.90 21.72
N PRO A 61 -35.43 -8.21 21.81
CA PRO A 61 -34.91 -8.80 23.04
C PRO A 61 -33.66 -8.06 23.53
N ASP A 62 -33.53 -7.90 24.84
CA ASP A 62 -32.39 -7.20 25.46
C ASP A 62 -31.04 -7.82 25.05
N SER A 63 -31.01 -9.12 24.71
CA SER A 63 -29.82 -9.80 24.18
C SER A 63 -29.34 -9.23 22.83
N VAL A 64 -30.24 -8.74 21.98
CA VAL A 64 -29.92 -8.13 20.68
C VAL A 64 -29.55 -6.65 20.87
N LEU A 65 -30.20 -5.94 21.80
CA LEU A 65 -29.86 -4.55 22.15
C LEU A 65 -28.49 -4.46 22.82
N ASN A 66 -28.11 -5.47 23.61
CA ASN A 66 -26.83 -5.51 24.32
C ASN A 66 -25.71 -6.16 23.49
N MET A 67 -26.02 -6.76 22.34
CA MET A 67 -25.03 -7.42 21.47
C MET A 67 -23.97 -6.46 20.91
N PHE A 68 -24.30 -5.16 20.85
CA PHE A 68 -23.45 -4.09 20.32
C PHE A 68 -23.04 -3.05 21.39
N GLN A 69 -23.35 -3.28 22.67
CA GLN A 69 -22.92 -2.37 23.74
C GLN A 69 -21.43 -2.51 24.07
N ASP A 70 -20.87 -3.71 23.85
CA ASP A 70 -19.42 -3.98 23.93
C ASP A 70 -18.67 -3.59 22.64
N SER A 71 -19.39 -3.26 21.56
CA SER A 71 -18.83 -2.59 20.39
C SER A 71 -19.01 -1.07 20.52
N LYS A 72 -18.57 -0.50 21.65
CA LYS A 72 -17.99 0.84 21.55
C LYS A 72 -16.85 0.67 20.56
N GLU A 73 -16.97 1.32 19.41
CA GLU A 73 -15.88 1.42 18.45
C GLU A 73 -14.66 1.92 19.22
N GLU A 74 -13.80 0.98 19.65
CA GLU A 74 -12.47 1.30 20.10
C GLU A 74 -11.80 1.87 18.85
N HIS A 75 -11.87 3.19 18.71
CA HIS A 75 -10.95 3.94 17.88
C HIS A 75 -9.56 3.61 18.41
N HIS A 76 -8.98 2.50 17.94
CA HIS A 76 -7.57 2.22 18.10
C HIS A 76 -6.83 3.30 17.34
N CYS A 77 -6.52 4.39 18.03
CA CYS A 77 -5.63 5.41 17.53
C CYS A 77 -4.25 4.75 17.37
N ASP A 78 -3.77 4.70 16.13
CA ASP A 78 -2.47 4.10 15.79
C ASP A 78 -1.36 4.94 16.42
N ASP A 79 -0.69 4.38 17.43
CA ASP A 79 0.35 5.08 18.17
C ASP A 79 1.68 4.98 17.40
N SER A 80 1.98 6.00 16.58
CA SER A 80 3.11 5.99 15.65
C SER A 80 4.45 5.70 16.32
N ALA A 81 4.62 6.05 17.60
CA ALA A 81 5.80 5.75 18.40
C ALA A 81 6.08 4.24 18.52
N ARG A 82 5.03 3.40 18.59
CA ARG A 82 5.15 1.93 18.64
C ARG A 82 5.62 1.33 17.33
N HIS A 83 5.62 2.13 16.26
CA HIS A 83 6.04 1.76 14.93
C HIS A 83 7.27 2.58 14.49
N GLY A 84 8.07 3.16 15.39
CA GLY A 84 9.23 3.95 14.99
C GLY A 84 8.86 5.22 14.21
N GLY A 85 7.73 5.83 14.55
CA GLY A 85 7.17 7.01 13.89
C GLY A 85 6.37 6.72 12.62
N ARG A 86 6.08 5.46 12.30
CA ARG A 86 5.33 5.07 11.08
C ARG A 86 3.85 5.43 11.19
N MET A 87 3.32 5.96 10.08
CA MET A 87 1.91 6.30 9.91
C MET A 87 1.32 5.37 8.85
N ARG A 88 0.13 4.83 9.11
CA ARG A 88 -0.60 3.99 8.15
C ARG A 88 -1.33 4.86 7.14
N ASN A 89 -1.23 4.51 5.86
CA ASN A 89 -2.03 5.14 4.80
C ASN A 89 -3.54 4.87 4.95
N PHE A 90 -3.92 3.83 5.71
CA PHE A 90 -5.32 3.50 5.98
C PHE A 90 -5.49 2.90 7.39
N PRO A 91 -6.57 3.27 8.11
CA PRO A 91 -6.86 2.72 9.44
C PRO A 91 -7.18 1.22 9.36
N HIS A 92 -6.87 0.47 10.42
CA HIS A 92 -7.26 -0.93 10.48
C HIS A 92 -8.75 -1.05 10.78
N GLU A 93 -9.52 -1.54 9.82
CA GLU A 93 -10.91 -1.95 10.00
C GLU A 93 -11.00 -3.47 10.06
N ARG A 94 -11.81 -4.00 10.99
CA ARG A 94 -11.97 -5.44 11.16
C ARG A 94 -12.50 -6.07 9.87
N GLY A 95 -11.70 -6.93 9.25
CA GLY A 95 -12.05 -7.58 7.98
C GLY A 95 -11.32 -7.02 6.76
N ASN A 96 -10.64 -5.88 6.88
CA ASN A 96 -9.78 -5.28 5.85
C ASN A 96 -8.31 -5.64 6.08
N TRP A 97 -7.68 -6.23 5.07
CA TRP A 97 -6.33 -6.78 5.14
C TRP A 97 -5.43 -6.08 4.12
N ALA A 98 -4.38 -5.42 4.62
CA ALA A 98 -3.32 -4.87 3.77
C ALA A 98 -2.68 -6.01 2.98
N THR A 99 -2.77 -5.93 1.66
CA THR A 99 -2.33 -6.99 0.75
C THR A 99 -1.39 -6.43 -0.29
N TYR A 100 -0.27 -7.09 -0.53
CA TYR A 100 0.66 -6.73 -1.60
C TYR A 100 1.44 -7.95 -2.11
N VAL A 101 1.88 -7.86 -3.36
CA VAL A 101 2.61 -8.88 -4.09
C VAL A 101 4.03 -8.39 -4.35
N TYR A 102 5.02 -9.26 -4.15
CA TYR A 102 6.43 -8.92 -4.25
C TYR A 102 7.29 -10.15 -4.61
N MET A 103 8.50 -9.89 -5.09
CA MET A 103 9.55 -10.91 -5.23
C MET A 103 10.50 -10.79 -4.04
N PRO A 104 10.64 -11.82 -3.19
CA PRO A 104 11.59 -11.77 -2.09
C PRO A 104 13.03 -11.79 -2.64
N TYR A 105 13.91 -11.02 -1.99
CA TYR A 105 15.34 -11.10 -2.22
C TYR A 105 15.99 -11.98 -1.14
N GLU A 106 16.77 -12.96 -1.58
CA GLU A 106 17.53 -13.85 -0.68
C GLU A 106 18.77 -13.12 -0.18
N THR A 107 18.80 -12.78 1.10
CA THR A 107 19.93 -12.10 1.73
C THR A 107 21.03 -13.07 2.09
N SER A 108 22.29 -12.67 1.88
CA SER A 108 23.48 -13.37 2.37
C SER A 108 24.25 -12.51 3.40
N GLU A 109 25.29 -13.06 4.01
CA GLU A 109 26.15 -12.29 4.93
C GLU A 109 26.86 -11.16 4.18
N GLU A 110 27.34 -11.41 2.96
CA GLU A 110 28.00 -10.42 2.10
C GLU A 110 27.05 -9.28 1.73
N PHE A 111 25.75 -9.55 1.58
CA PHE A 111 24.75 -8.51 1.38
C PHE A 111 24.65 -7.58 2.60
N PHE A 112 24.69 -8.14 3.82
CA PHE A 112 24.67 -7.34 5.03
C PHE A 112 25.96 -6.54 5.21
N ASP A 113 27.12 -7.10 4.85
CA ASP A 113 28.39 -6.37 4.87
C ASP A 113 28.37 -5.16 3.92
N LEU A 114 27.87 -5.35 2.69
CA LEU A 114 27.65 -4.25 1.75
C LEU A 114 26.70 -3.21 2.34
N LEU A 115 25.58 -3.65 2.91
CA LEU A 115 24.58 -2.76 3.49
C LEU A 115 25.15 -1.94 4.65
N ASP A 116 25.86 -2.57 5.59
CA ASP A 116 26.47 -1.89 6.73
C ASP A 116 27.58 -0.93 6.30
N LEU A 117 28.34 -1.28 5.26
CA LEU A 117 29.32 -0.41 4.63
C LEU A 117 28.66 0.85 4.04
N LEU A 118 27.58 0.70 3.26
CA LEU A 118 26.81 1.81 2.69
C LEU A 118 26.22 2.70 3.81
N LEU A 119 25.58 2.11 4.82
CA LEU A 119 24.98 2.85 5.92
C LEU A 119 26.02 3.60 6.76
N THR A 120 27.18 3.00 7.01
CA THR A 120 28.29 3.67 7.70
C THR A 120 28.77 4.87 6.91
N HIS A 121 28.84 4.77 5.57
CA HIS A 121 29.23 5.89 4.73
C HIS A 121 28.19 7.03 4.76
N THR A 122 26.89 6.73 4.75
CA THR A 122 25.85 7.78 4.88
C THR A 122 25.99 8.58 6.19
N ARG A 123 26.48 7.98 7.27
CA ARG A 123 26.72 8.68 8.55
C ARG A 123 27.83 9.74 8.44
N THR A 124 28.79 9.58 7.54
CA THR A 124 29.84 10.59 7.31
C THR A 124 29.26 11.88 6.72
N TYR A 125 28.13 11.79 6.03
CA TYR A 125 27.32 12.91 5.55
C TYR A 125 26.30 13.42 6.59
N GLY A 126 26.33 12.92 7.82
CA GLY A 126 25.39 13.26 8.89
C GLY A 126 23.99 12.68 8.69
N LEU A 127 23.86 11.62 7.87
CA LEU A 127 22.59 10.97 7.57
C LEU A 127 22.48 9.67 8.39
N SER A 128 21.44 9.58 9.21
CA SER A 128 21.16 8.37 10.00
C SER A 128 19.99 7.64 9.38
N LEU A 129 20.29 6.56 8.66
CA LEU A 129 19.32 5.69 8.04
C LEU A 129 19.13 4.42 8.89
N VAL A 130 17.89 3.94 8.94
CA VAL A 130 17.47 2.71 9.61
C VAL A 130 17.41 1.59 8.57
N ARG A 131 18.12 0.50 8.83
CA ARG A 131 18.14 -0.69 7.97
C ARG A 131 16.73 -1.27 7.76
N MET A 132 16.44 -1.77 6.57
CA MET A 132 15.24 -2.59 6.33
C MET A 132 15.38 -3.97 6.98
N GLU A 133 14.25 -4.57 7.34
CA GLU A 133 14.18 -5.93 7.91
C GLU A 133 13.86 -7.00 6.85
N GLU A 134 13.08 -6.62 5.82
CA GLU A 134 12.67 -7.49 4.72
C GLU A 134 13.07 -6.82 3.39
N PHE A 135 13.74 -7.58 2.50
CA PHE A 135 14.23 -7.09 1.22
C PHE A 135 13.43 -7.75 0.08
N HIS A 136 12.88 -6.93 -0.80
CA HIS A 136 12.03 -7.41 -1.89
C HIS A 136 11.91 -6.38 -3.01
N ILE A 137 11.49 -6.85 -4.18
CA ILE A 137 11.03 -6.01 -5.29
C ILE A 137 9.50 -6.04 -5.31
N SER A 138 8.86 -4.88 -5.22
CA SER A 138 7.39 -4.79 -5.25
C SER A 138 6.83 -5.06 -6.64
N LEU A 139 5.73 -5.82 -6.71
CA LEU A 139 4.98 -6.13 -7.94
C LEU A 139 3.54 -5.60 -7.90
N SER A 140 3.06 -5.17 -6.75
CA SER A 140 1.78 -4.48 -6.60
C SER A 140 1.94 -3.28 -5.67
N GLN A 141 0.99 -2.36 -5.72
CA GLN A 141 0.78 -1.44 -4.59
C GLN A 141 0.26 -2.22 -3.38
N THR A 142 0.28 -1.59 -2.20
CA THR A 142 -0.47 -2.14 -1.07
C THR A 142 -1.94 -1.78 -1.23
N VAL A 143 -2.77 -2.80 -1.35
CA VAL A 143 -4.21 -2.69 -1.56
C VAL A 143 -4.95 -3.27 -0.36
N VAL A 144 -6.18 -2.81 -0.14
CA VAL A 144 -7.02 -3.32 0.94
C VAL A 144 -7.91 -4.43 0.40
N LEU A 145 -7.73 -5.65 0.91
CA LEU A 145 -8.52 -6.82 0.53
C LEU A 145 -9.37 -7.30 1.70
N ARG A 146 -10.64 -7.65 1.44
CA ARG A 146 -11.48 -8.23 2.48
C ARG A 146 -11.09 -9.67 2.77
N HIS A 147 -11.16 -10.09 4.03
CA HIS A 147 -10.74 -11.43 4.46
C HIS A 147 -11.28 -12.58 3.58
N HIS A 148 -12.57 -12.51 3.22
CA HIS A 148 -13.22 -13.56 2.42
C HIS A 148 -12.70 -13.63 0.97
N TRP A 149 -12.11 -12.55 0.45
CA TRP A 149 -11.51 -12.51 -0.89
C TRP A 149 -10.05 -12.97 -0.93
N ILE A 150 -9.38 -13.12 0.22
CA ILE A 150 -7.95 -13.51 0.25
C ILE A 150 -7.71 -14.84 -0.46
N ASN A 151 -8.47 -15.89 -0.14
CA ASN A 151 -8.26 -17.21 -0.74
C ASN A 151 -8.58 -17.22 -2.26
N PRO A 152 -9.71 -16.66 -2.73
CA PRO A 152 -9.94 -16.49 -4.17
C PRO A 152 -8.84 -15.69 -4.88
N PHE A 153 -8.37 -14.59 -4.28
CA PHE A 153 -7.32 -13.75 -4.85
C PHE A 153 -5.99 -14.51 -4.99
N VAL A 154 -5.57 -15.20 -3.94
CA VAL A 154 -4.37 -16.06 -3.95
C VAL A 154 -4.50 -17.18 -4.98
N GLN A 155 -5.71 -17.72 -5.18
CA GLN A 155 -5.91 -18.74 -6.20
C GLN A 155 -5.80 -18.19 -7.62
N SER A 156 -6.40 -17.02 -7.90
CA SER A 156 -6.24 -16.36 -9.21
C SER A 156 -4.77 -16.00 -9.49
N LEU A 157 -4.04 -15.49 -8.49
CA LEU A 157 -2.58 -15.30 -8.58
C LEU A 157 -1.87 -16.61 -8.91
N ARG A 158 -2.17 -17.70 -8.20
CA ARG A 158 -1.55 -19.01 -8.46
C ARG A 158 -1.76 -19.41 -9.92
N ASP A 159 -2.98 -19.35 -10.41
CA ASP A 159 -3.34 -19.84 -11.74
C ASP A 159 -2.62 -19.06 -12.86
N ARG A 160 -2.47 -17.73 -12.71
CA ARG A 160 -1.73 -16.90 -13.67
C ARG A 160 -0.21 -17.05 -13.57
N LEU A 161 0.32 -17.21 -12.36
CA LEU A 161 1.77 -17.25 -12.13
C LEU A 161 2.40 -18.61 -12.47
N LEU A 162 1.60 -19.68 -12.64
CA LEU A 162 2.07 -21.03 -13.00
C LEU A 162 2.86 -21.09 -14.32
N SER A 163 2.57 -20.21 -15.28
CA SER A 163 3.27 -20.16 -16.58
C SER A 163 4.53 -19.29 -16.58
N VAL A 164 4.80 -18.57 -15.48
CA VAL A 164 5.94 -17.67 -15.38
C VAL A 164 7.20 -18.47 -15.07
N HIS A 165 8.23 -18.27 -15.88
CA HIS A 165 9.51 -18.96 -15.73
C HIS A 165 10.45 -18.16 -14.85
N ARG A 166 11.38 -18.85 -14.21
CA ARG A 166 12.49 -18.24 -13.46
C ARG A 166 13.35 -17.40 -14.40
N PHE A 167 13.79 -16.26 -13.90
CA PHE A 167 14.68 -15.36 -14.63
C PHE A 167 15.69 -14.73 -13.67
N PHE A 168 16.62 -13.95 -14.21
CA PHE A 168 17.57 -13.19 -13.41
C PHE A 168 17.28 -11.70 -13.59
N CYS A 169 17.42 -10.93 -12.52
CA CYS A 169 17.55 -9.48 -12.58
C CYS A 169 18.86 -9.04 -11.94
N VAL A 170 19.33 -7.85 -12.28
CA VAL A 170 20.50 -7.22 -11.67
C VAL A 170 20.03 -5.96 -10.96
N VAL A 171 20.41 -5.80 -9.69
CA VAL A 171 20.04 -4.67 -8.82
C VAL A 171 21.29 -3.94 -8.31
N ASP A 172 21.88 -3.11 -9.15
CA ASP A 172 23.18 -2.47 -8.89
C ASP A 172 23.15 -0.94 -8.95
N GLU A 173 22.01 -0.33 -9.30
CA GLU A 173 21.88 1.13 -9.36
C GLU A 173 21.41 1.69 -8.00
N VAL A 174 22.28 2.40 -7.28
CA VAL A 174 21.89 3.10 -6.05
C VAL A 174 20.97 4.27 -6.40
N LYS A 175 19.76 4.28 -5.82
CA LYS A 175 18.78 5.35 -5.99
C LYS A 175 18.14 5.75 -4.67
N VAL A 176 17.70 7.01 -4.63
CA VAL A 176 16.96 7.59 -3.52
C VAL A 176 15.50 7.69 -3.90
N TYR A 177 14.61 7.22 -3.03
CA TYR A 177 13.17 7.28 -3.21
C TYR A 177 12.54 8.03 -2.04
N THR A 178 11.46 8.75 -2.28
CA THR A 178 10.64 9.36 -1.23
C THR A 178 9.22 8.84 -1.34
N ASN A 179 8.52 8.68 -0.23
CA ASN A 179 7.07 8.45 -0.37
C ASN A 179 6.38 9.71 -0.92
N GLN A 180 5.16 9.55 -1.43
CA GLN A 180 4.40 10.65 -2.05
C GLN A 180 4.23 11.87 -1.13
N GLU A 181 4.08 11.65 0.18
CA GLU A 181 3.94 12.72 1.18
C GLU A 181 5.28 13.33 1.62
N LYS A 182 6.41 12.82 1.12
CA LYS A 182 7.77 13.23 1.50
C LYS A 182 8.04 13.15 3.01
N THR A 183 7.32 12.28 3.70
CA THR A 183 7.50 12.01 5.14
C THR A 183 8.55 10.93 5.40
N ARG A 184 8.99 10.22 4.36
CA ARG A 184 10.03 9.19 4.39
C ARG A 184 10.93 9.27 3.17
N THR A 185 12.22 9.05 3.39
CA THR A 185 13.21 8.83 2.34
C THR A 185 13.78 7.43 2.47
N PHE A 186 14.02 6.78 1.34
CA PHE A 186 14.53 5.43 1.22
C PHE A 186 15.78 5.43 0.35
N LEU A 187 16.79 4.66 0.78
CA LEU A 187 17.91 4.26 -0.05
C LEU A 187 17.60 2.87 -0.61
N GLY A 188 17.75 2.69 -1.93
CA GLY A 188 17.50 1.40 -2.57
C GLY A 188 18.45 1.09 -3.71
N LEU A 189 18.48 -0.18 -4.10
CA LEU A 189 19.14 -0.67 -5.31
C LEU A 189 18.10 -0.92 -6.38
N ALA A 190 18.12 -0.11 -7.42
CA ALA A 190 17.24 -0.22 -8.58
C ALA A 190 17.71 -1.33 -9.51
N VAL A 191 16.73 -1.97 -10.14
CA VAL A 191 16.99 -2.93 -11.21
C VAL A 191 17.64 -2.19 -12.37
N SER A 192 18.71 -2.74 -12.93
CA SER A 192 19.34 -2.29 -14.18
C SER A 192 19.03 -3.24 -15.34
N SER A 193 18.98 -4.55 -15.05
CA SER A 193 18.67 -5.61 -16.00
C SER A 193 17.54 -6.52 -15.49
N GLY A 194 16.66 -6.96 -16.40
CA GLY A 194 15.48 -7.78 -16.06
C GLY A 194 14.14 -7.04 -16.05
N HIS A 195 14.13 -5.73 -16.36
CA HIS A 195 12.92 -4.89 -16.37
C HIS A 195 11.76 -5.47 -17.19
N MET A 196 12.04 -6.00 -18.39
CA MET A 196 11.00 -6.52 -19.28
C MET A 196 10.28 -7.72 -18.66
N GLN A 197 11.03 -8.62 -18.02
CA GLN A 197 10.50 -9.80 -17.33
C GLN A 197 9.63 -9.38 -16.13
N ILE A 198 10.06 -8.37 -15.38
CA ILE A 198 9.28 -7.82 -14.26
C ILE A 198 7.99 -7.17 -14.77
N LEU A 199 8.04 -6.41 -15.87
CA LEU A 199 6.84 -5.80 -16.48
C LEU A 199 5.84 -6.86 -16.97
N GLN A 200 6.32 -7.94 -17.60
CA GLN A 200 5.47 -9.06 -18.00
C GLN A 200 4.80 -9.71 -16.79
N LEU A 201 5.53 -9.86 -15.70
CA LEU A 201 5.00 -10.39 -14.45
C LEU A 201 3.96 -9.45 -13.83
N ILE A 202 4.22 -8.16 -13.78
CA ILE A 202 3.29 -7.16 -13.28
C ILE A 202 2.01 -7.14 -14.11
N SER A 203 2.09 -7.31 -15.43
CA SER A 203 0.90 -7.43 -16.28
C SER A 203 -0.01 -8.59 -15.84
N GLU A 204 0.55 -9.74 -15.45
CA GLU A 204 -0.26 -10.85 -14.92
C GLU A 204 -0.81 -10.57 -13.52
N VAL A 205 -0.05 -9.89 -12.66
CA VAL A 205 -0.51 -9.46 -11.32
C VAL A 205 -1.62 -8.41 -11.43
N ASP A 206 -1.48 -7.43 -12.31
CA ASP A 206 -2.44 -6.35 -12.56
C ASP A 206 -3.77 -6.89 -13.05
N ARG A 207 -3.76 -7.92 -13.91
CA ARG A 207 -5.00 -8.62 -14.30
C ARG A 207 -5.75 -9.21 -13.10
N VAL A 208 -5.04 -9.77 -12.12
CA VAL A 208 -5.69 -10.24 -10.88
C VAL A 208 -6.18 -9.07 -10.04
N LEU A 209 -5.41 -7.99 -9.94
CA LEU A 209 -5.85 -6.80 -9.20
C LEU A 209 -7.15 -6.23 -9.82
N GLU A 210 -7.24 -6.15 -11.13
CA GLU A 210 -8.42 -5.70 -11.87
C GLU A 210 -9.63 -6.62 -11.66
N GLU A 211 -9.45 -7.95 -11.66
CA GLU A 211 -10.49 -8.95 -11.37
C GLU A 211 -11.17 -8.71 -9.99
N PHE A 212 -10.43 -8.14 -9.04
CA PHE A 212 -10.89 -7.83 -7.69
C PHE A 212 -11.20 -6.34 -7.47
N ASN A 213 -11.23 -5.54 -8.55
CA ASN A 213 -11.44 -4.09 -8.52
C ASN A 213 -10.43 -3.34 -7.62
N LEU A 214 -9.17 -3.78 -7.63
CA LEU A 214 -8.06 -3.18 -6.88
C LEU A 214 -7.20 -2.31 -7.79
N GLN A 215 -6.43 -1.41 -7.18
CA GLN A 215 -5.52 -0.54 -7.90
C GLN A 215 -4.34 -1.34 -8.49
N THR A 216 -4.08 -1.15 -9.78
CA THR A 216 -2.95 -1.73 -10.51
C THR A 216 -1.63 -1.06 -10.14
N PHE A 217 -0.51 -1.55 -10.68
CA PHE A 217 0.80 -0.98 -10.44
C PHE A 217 0.98 0.45 -10.98
N TYR A 218 2.09 1.08 -10.58
CA TYR A 218 2.44 2.45 -10.99
C TYR A 218 2.63 2.55 -12.51
N LYS A 219 2.16 3.65 -13.11
CA LYS A 219 2.29 3.90 -14.55
C LYS A 219 3.74 3.99 -15.02
N ASN A 220 4.59 4.64 -14.23
CA ASN A 220 6.03 4.79 -14.46
C ASN A 220 6.80 4.02 -13.39
N PRO A 221 6.96 2.70 -13.54
CA PRO A 221 7.50 1.88 -12.48
C PRO A 221 9.03 2.03 -12.35
N SER A 222 9.50 2.11 -11.11
CA SER A 222 10.92 1.97 -10.77
C SER A 222 11.09 0.78 -9.84
N PHE A 223 11.59 -0.34 -10.39
CA PHE A 223 11.79 -1.57 -9.63
C PHE A 223 13.07 -1.47 -8.81
N HIS A 224 12.98 -1.78 -7.53
CA HIS A 224 14.12 -1.66 -6.63
C HIS A 224 13.94 -2.53 -5.39
N ILE A 225 15.06 -2.79 -4.72
CA ILE A 225 15.13 -3.32 -3.37
C ILE A 225 15.43 -2.16 -2.42
N SER A 226 14.57 -1.93 -1.45
CA SER A 226 14.80 -0.92 -0.42
C SER A 226 15.79 -1.43 0.61
N LEU A 227 16.87 -0.70 0.82
CA LEU A 227 17.96 -1.06 1.72
C LEU A 227 17.74 -0.49 3.13
N ALA A 228 17.39 0.80 3.19
CA ALA A 228 17.23 1.54 4.44
C ALA A 228 16.35 2.77 4.24
N TRP A 229 15.91 3.37 5.35
CA TRP A 229 14.99 4.51 5.34
C TRP A 229 15.26 5.50 6.47
N CYS A 230 14.73 6.71 6.34
CA CYS A 230 14.74 7.72 7.39
C CYS A 230 13.45 8.56 7.39
N ILE A 231 13.24 9.32 8.46
CA ILE A 231 12.09 10.23 8.61
C ILE A 231 12.37 11.54 7.90
N GLY A 232 11.37 12.06 7.18
CA GLY A 232 11.43 13.32 6.44
C GLY A 232 11.99 13.17 5.04
N ASP A 233 12.05 14.29 4.34
CA ASP A 233 12.66 14.41 3.02
C ASP A 233 14.14 14.76 3.16
N LEU A 234 14.99 13.77 2.93
CA LEU A 234 16.45 13.92 2.87
C LEU A 234 16.97 13.62 1.45
N SER A 235 16.10 13.66 0.42
CA SER A 235 16.48 13.34 -0.95
C SER A 235 17.65 14.20 -1.41
N ASP A 236 17.59 15.50 -1.14
CA ASP A 236 18.61 16.45 -1.61
C ASP A 236 19.97 16.23 -0.96
N LYS A 237 20.00 15.71 0.27
CA LYS A 237 21.25 15.41 0.98
C LYS A 237 21.85 14.07 0.57
N LEU A 238 20.99 13.08 0.27
CA LEU A 238 21.44 11.77 -0.21
C LEU A 238 21.86 11.83 -1.68
N ASN A 239 21.21 12.67 -2.49
CA ASN A 239 21.56 12.90 -3.88
C ASN A 239 22.92 13.62 -4.03
N GLY A 240 23.43 13.68 -5.26
CA GLY A 240 24.70 14.33 -5.56
C GLY A 240 25.90 13.48 -5.15
N ARG A 241 26.83 14.06 -4.37
CA ARG A 241 28.11 13.41 -4.05
C ARG A 241 27.94 12.15 -3.21
N CYS A 242 27.03 12.16 -2.23
CA CYS A 242 26.77 11.00 -1.39
C CYS A 242 26.31 9.81 -2.24
N LEU A 243 25.34 10.01 -3.12
CA LEU A 243 24.86 8.96 -4.03
C LEU A 243 25.96 8.43 -4.96
N GLN A 244 26.81 9.31 -5.50
CA GLN A 244 27.93 8.92 -6.35
C GLN A 244 28.94 8.05 -5.59
N ASP A 245 29.33 8.44 -4.38
CA ASP A 245 30.25 7.67 -3.55
C ASP A 245 29.63 6.30 -3.20
N LEU A 246 28.34 6.25 -2.85
CA LEU A 246 27.64 4.98 -2.59
C LEU A 246 27.62 4.07 -3.83
N GLN A 247 27.39 4.62 -5.02
CA GLN A 247 27.43 3.86 -6.27
C GLN A 247 28.84 3.32 -6.56
N GLU A 248 29.89 4.13 -6.34
CA GLU A 248 31.28 3.69 -6.47
C GLU A 248 31.60 2.56 -5.48
N MET A 249 31.08 2.63 -4.25
CA MET A 249 31.24 1.59 -3.25
C MET A 249 30.57 0.28 -3.67
N VAL A 250 29.34 0.33 -4.20
CA VAL A 250 28.66 -0.84 -4.76
C VAL A 250 29.48 -1.45 -5.90
N ASN A 251 29.99 -0.62 -6.82
CA ASN A 251 30.76 -1.08 -7.97
C ASN A 251 32.11 -1.71 -7.59
N ARG A 252 32.69 -1.29 -6.46
CA ARG A 252 33.98 -1.77 -5.95
C ARG A 252 33.86 -2.94 -4.98
N PHE A 253 32.65 -3.27 -4.55
CA PHE A 253 32.43 -4.35 -3.62
C PHE A 253 32.81 -5.69 -4.27
N GLU A 254 33.59 -6.50 -3.56
CA GLU A 254 34.00 -7.81 -4.06
C GLU A 254 32.77 -8.68 -4.30
N ASP A 255 32.76 -9.44 -5.39
CA ASP A 255 31.65 -10.29 -5.78
C ASP A 255 30.28 -9.59 -6.00
N ALA A 256 30.24 -8.26 -6.13
CA ALA A 256 29.01 -7.51 -6.41
C ALA A 256 28.23 -8.07 -7.61
N SER A 257 28.94 -8.53 -8.65
CA SER A 257 28.34 -9.13 -9.85
C SER A 257 27.53 -10.40 -9.59
N VAL A 258 27.87 -11.15 -8.53
CA VAL A 258 27.15 -12.36 -8.11
C VAL A 258 26.08 -11.97 -7.09
N LEU A 259 26.44 -11.15 -6.11
CA LEU A 259 25.57 -10.71 -5.02
C LEU A 259 24.33 -9.97 -5.51
N LEU A 260 24.51 -9.08 -6.50
CA LEU A 260 23.45 -8.22 -7.04
C LEU A 260 22.75 -8.84 -8.25
N ARG A 261 23.19 -10.03 -8.69
CA ARG A 261 22.48 -10.83 -9.70
C ARG A 261 21.49 -11.75 -8.99
N CYS A 262 20.25 -11.29 -8.91
CA CYS A 262 19.22 -11.98 -8.16
C CYS A 262 18.55 -13.08 -9.01
N PRO A 263 18.64 -14.36 -8.64
CA PRO A 263 17.80 -15.39 -9.22
C PRO A 263 16.36 -15.19 -8.74
N MET A 264 15.43 -14.90 -9.66
CA MET A 264 14.01 -14.82 -9.35
C MET A 264 13.42 -16.23 -9.34
N GLN A 265 13.13 -16.74 -8.14
CA GLN A 265 12.69 -18.13 -7.94
C GLN A 265 11.21 -18.25 -7.54
N GLN A 266 10.67 -17.23 -6.89
CA GLN A 266 9.32 -17.24 -6.35
C GLN A 266 8.75 -15.83 -6.26
N ILE A 267 7.43 -15.77 -6.17
CA ILE A 267 6.67 -14.56 -5.87
C ILE A 267 5.94 -14.80 -4.56
N CYS A 268 5.78 -13.77 -3.75
CA CYS A 268 5.05 -13.80 -2.50
C CYS A 268 3.90 -12.80 -2.51
N CYS A 269 2.77 -13.19 -1.93
CA CYS A 269 1.68 -12.30 -1.58
C CYS A 269 1.54 -12.27 -0.06
N LYS A 270 1.68 -11.09 0.55
CA LYS A 270 1.42 -10.90 1.98
C LYS A 270 0.06 -10.25 2.13
N ALA A 271 -0.84 -10.89 2.87
CA ALA A 271 -2.15 -10.38 3.24
C ALA A 271 -2.24 -10.32 4.77
N GLY A 272 -2.11 -9.12 5.33
CA GLY A 272 -1.95 -8.89 6.78
C GLY A 272 -0.78 -9.68 7.35
N ASN A 273 -1.05 -10.65 8.23
CA ASN A 273 -0.04 -11.51 8.84
C ASN A 273 0.17 -12.85 8.11
N LYS A 274 -0.50 -13.09 6.98
CA LYS A 274 -0.35 -14.31 6.18
C LYS A 274 0.54 -14.05 4.98
N ILE A 275 1.41 -15.01 4.65
CA ILE A 275 2.28 -14.98 3.48
C ILE A 275 1.97 -16.21 2.62
N TYR A 276 1.80 -16.00 1.32
CA TYR A 276 1.52 -17.02 0.32
C TYR A 276 2.62 -16.98 -0.74
N SER A 277 3.31 -18.10 -0.95
CA SER A 277 4.42 -18.20 -1.91
C SER A 277 4.00 -18.95 -3.18
N PHE A 278 4.50 -18.48 -4.32
CA PHE A 278 4.26 -19.02 -5.66
C PHE A 278 5.61 -19.28 -6.33
N PRO A 279 6.10 -20.53 -6.39
CA PRO A 279 7.35 -20.84 -7.06
C PRO A 279 7.22 -20.65 -8.58
N LEU A 280 8.24 -20.07 -9.19
CA LEU A 280 8.37 -19.91 -10.64
C LEU A 280 8.91 -21.19 -11.28
N ARG A 281 8.55 -21.41 -12.56
CA ARG A 281 8.91 -22.62 -13.31
C ARG A 281 10.36 -22.66 -13.79
#